data_AF-A0A3A5UJQ2-F1
#
_entry.id   AF-A0A3A5UJQ2-F1
#
_cell.length_a   1.000
_cell.length_b   1.000
_cell.length_c   1.000
_cell.angle_alpha   90.00
_cell.angle_beta   90.00
_cell.angle_gamma   90.00
#
_symmetry.space_group_name_H-M   'P 1'
#
loop_
_entity.id
_entity.type
_entity.pdbx_description
1 polymer ?
#
loop_
_entity_poly.entity_id
_entity_poly.type
_entity_poly.pdbx_seq_one_letter_code
_entity_poly.pdbx_strand_id
1 'polypeptide(L)'
;MENQCTPLPIHGKNDYCLCDPIHGTRIGLNATRQWMKSRQMGNEKIFGPEDAEHEIERFERTAKFVVWRTPQDREIELLIPPTVYPPRKDTDLLAQTIAKLSDSGGKRLLEIGSGSGAISVFAAQLGFDVTACDINPFAVAATRNAAVTNRVVIEAREGGPGPNNDGSVEQWAGREPFDVIVWNLPYLTYEVESPVLGPLEEAALLDTDHKGLVARLMAQLKSNALLKQDGFMFLLVSQNEIGRRARSVCLANGFAVRTVASKTFEDGEQLEVLGIWKPYSAAETTYVESIESTNTELLNSTAEIGTMLQAGRQTSGHGRRGRSWIHEEQAFAASWVIDEKRGVPDPNQLQLRAGLALYEAIVATGAHPEFVALKWPNDVLLRIEEQTRKVGGILVESSSRGKNTRIVLGIGCNISSSNPHKEGFSLAALNELLDDASTEKFTPIIHAAVASWFEEKNGMGPVKNSEVNTLFEATFSNSIPLLGAPIYRNIEMAFQELKPDGNIVLVDGKKRTFSIDDGEDIRWTKCSLD
;
A
#
# COMPACT_ATOMS: atom_id res chain seq x y z
N MET A 1 48.80 25.84 60.08
CA MET A 1 48.79 24.37 60.01
C MET A 1 48.00 24.02 58.75
N GLU A 2 48.72 23.48 57.75
CA GLU A 2 48.31 22.50 56.71
C GLU A 2 46.87 22.56 56.16
N ASN A 3 46.57 22.57 54.86
CA ASN A 3 47.31 22.15 53.66
C ASN A 3 46.68 22.77 52.38
N GLN A 4 47.47 22.76 51.31
CA GLN A 4 47.30 23.42 50.02
C GLN A 4 46.57 22.58 48.95
N CYS A 5 45.93 23.33 48.02
CA CYS A 5 45.82 23.19 46.55
C CYS A 5 45.92 21.85 45.78
N THR A 6 44.81 21.53 45.09
CA THR A 6 44.64 21.21 43.63
C THR A 6 45.30 19.94 43.01
N PRO A 7 45.06 19.57 41.72
CA PRO A 7 44.24 18.44 41.28
C PRO A 7 45.03 17.34 40.53
N LEU A 8 44.46 16.16 40.29
CA LEU A 8 45.13 15.04 39.62
C LEU A 8 44.16 14.22 38.71
N PRO A 9 44.67 13.41 37.75
CA PRO A 9 44.33 13.52 36.34
C PRO A 9 43.71 12.24 35.73
N ILE A 10 43.26 12.36 34.48
CA ILE A 10 42.75 11.25 33.66
C ILE A 10 43.86 10.76 32.72
N HIS A 11 44.31 9.53 32.89
CA HIS A 11 45.11 8.80 31.89
C HIS A 11 44.79 7.30 31.92
N GLY A 12 44.57 6.74 30.74
CA GLY A 12 44.40 5.31 30.50
C GLY A 12 44.18 5.01 29.02
N LYS A 13 45.28 4.88 28.26
CA LYS A 13 45.35 4.40 26.87
C LYS A 13 44.94 2.92 26.78
N ASN A 14 44.39 2.52 25.63
CA ASN A 14 44.98 1.43 24.81
C ASN A 14 44.39 1.42 23.39
N ASP A 15 45.29 1.55 22.42
CA ASP A 15 45.12 1.24 21.00
C ASP A 15 44.86 -0.27 20.79
N TYR A 16 44.25 -0.68 19.66
CA TYR A 16 44.88 -1.54 18.63
C TYR A 16 43.90 -1.99 17.51
N CYS A 17 44.27 -1.59 16.29
CA CYS A 17 44.30 -2.29 14.99
C CYS A 17 43.09 -2.98 14.34
N LEU A 18 42.94 -2.59 13.06
CA LEU A 18 42.21 -3.20 11.93
C LEU A 18 42.97 -4.40 11.29
N CYS A 19 42.18 -5.28 10.64
CA CYS A 19 42.44 -6.16 9.47
C CYS A 19 42.33 -7.71 9.66
N ASP A 20 41.23 -8.25 9.10
CA ASP A 20 40.99 -9.53 8.35
C ASP A 20 41.14 -10.92 9.00
N PRO A 21 40.53 -12.03 8.47
CA PRO A 21 39.55 -12.19 7.37
C PRO A 21 38.29 -13.05 7.69
N ILE A 22 37.35 -13.03 6.74
CA ILE A 22 36.13 -13.84 6.59
C ILE A 22 36.38 -15.35 6.78
N HIS A 23 35.63 -16.01 7.67
CA HIS A 23 35.30 -17.43 7.60
C HIS A 23 33.79 -17.63 7.83
N GLY A 24 33.18 -18.38 6.92
CA GLY A 24 31.73 -18.49 6.75
C GLY A 24 31.00 -19.06 7.96
N THR A 25 29.81 -18.53 8.21
CA THR A 25 28.81 -19.23 9.01
C THR A 25 27.41 -18.81 8.55
N ARG A 26 26.58 -19.82 8.27
CA ARG A 26 25.17 -19.76 7.85
C ARG A 26 24.42 -18.55 8.41
N ILE A 27 24.14 -17.57 7.56
CA ILE A 27 23.11 -16.54 7.81
C ILE A 27 21.81 -17.09 7.24
N GLY A 28 21.11 -17.90 8.02
CA GLY A 28 19.79 -18.43 7.69
C GLY A 28 19.03 -18.64 8.98
N LEU A 29 17.76 -18.19 9.02
CA LEU A 29 16.79 -18.31 10.12
C LEU A 29 16.91 -17.35 11.33
N ASN A 30 18.05 -16.72 11.61
CA ASN A 30 18.17 -15.85 12.79
C ASN A 30 17.69 -14.39 12.59
N ALA A 31 17.80 -13.82 11.38
CA ALA A 31 17.35 -12.45 11.12
C ALA A 31 15.82 -12.30 11.24
N THR A 32 15.06 -13.27 10.73
CA THR A 32 13.60 -13.31 10.83
C THR A 32 13.13 -13.51 12.28
N ARG A 33 13.88 -14.30 13.08
CA ARG A 33 13.60 -14.48 14.52
C ARG A 33 14.00 -13.28 15.39
N GLN A 34 15.08 -12.57 15.05
CA GLN A 34 15.45 -11.33 15.74
C GLN A 34 14.46 -10.19 15.45
N TRP A 35 13.96 -10.11 14.21
CA TRP A 35 12.90 -9.18 13.81
C TRP A 35 11.53 -9.52 14.46
N MET A 36 11.22 -10.80 14.67
CA MET A 36 10.05 -11.20 15.46
C MET A 36 10.23 -10.94 16.96
N LYS A 37 11.46 -10.97 17.50
CA LYS A 37 11.73 -10.71 18.92
C LYS A 37 11.63 -9.24 19.30
N SER A 38 11.88 -8.29 18.40
CA SER A 38 11.61 -6.85 18.68
C SER A 38 10.11 -6.56 18.83
N ARG A 39 9.22 -7.45 18.35
CA ARG A 39 7.76 -7.39 18.59
C ARG A 39 7.31 -7.96 19.94
N GLN A 40 8.20 -8.59 20.71
CA GLN A 40 7.87 -9.17 22.03
C GLN A 40 7.93 -8.15 23.19
N MET A 41 7.93 -6.84 22.91
CA MET A 41 7.78 -5.78 23.91
C MET A 41 6.30 -5.41 24.21
N GLY A 42 5.33 -6.23 23.80
CA GLY A 42 3.90 -5.93 23.95
C GLY A 42 3.29 -6.16 25.33
N ASN A 43 4.05 -6.02 26.43
CA ASN A 43 3.51 -6.28 27.77
C ASN A 43 3.88 -5.24 28.85
N GLU A 44 4.56 -4.15 28.47
CA GLU A 44 4.67 -2.99 29.34
C GLU A 44 3.41 -2.14 29.16
N LYS A 45 2.74 -1.82 30.26
CA LYS A 45 1.61 -0.89 30.22
C LYS A 45 2.16 0.47 29.78
N ILE A 46 1.82 0.89 28.56
CA ILE A 46 2.16 2.22 28.01
C ILE A 46 1.64 3.33 28.93
N PHE A 47 0.53 3.08 29.63
CA PHE A 47 -0.09 4.02 30.56
C PHE A 47 -0.13 3.48 31.99
N GLY A 48 0.31 4.29 32.95
CA GLY A 48 0.15 4.08 34.39
C GLY A 48 -1.04 4.85 34.97
N PRO A 49 -1.36 4.65 36.26
CA PRO A 49 -2.41 5.41 36.96
C PRO A 49 -2.16 6.93 36.92
N GLU A 50 -0.91 7.36 37.03
CA GLU A 50 -0.51 8.78 36.98
C GLU A 50 -0.87 9.45 35.64
N ASP A 51 -0.80 8.73 34.53
CA ASP A 51 -1.15 9.26 33.20
C ASP A 51 -2.66 9.49 33.06
N ALA A 52 -3.46 8.64 33.70
CA ALA A 52 -4.91 8.84 33.78
C ALA A 52 -5.27 10.02 34.69
N GLU A 53 -4.55 10.20 35.81
CA GLU A 53 -4.71 11.37 36.68
C GLU A 53 -4.34 12.66 35.95
N HIS A 54 -3.22 12.71 35.24
CA HIS A 54 -2.83 13.85 34.41
C HIS A 54 -3.84 14.17 33.30
N GLU A 55 -4.47 13.15 32.69
CA GLU A 55 -5.55 13.36 31.72
C GLU A 55 -6.79 13.98 32.39
N ILE A 56 -7.16 13.51 33.59
CA ILE A 56 -8.26 14.08 34.36
C ILE A 56 -8.00 15.56 34.69
N GLU A 57 -6.79 15.90 35.15
CA GLU A 57 -6.40 17.28 35.43
C GLU A 57 -6.48 18.18 34.19
N ARG A 58 -6.20 17.65 33.00
CA ARG A 58 -6.33 18.42 31.75
C ARG A 58 -7.75 18.83 31.44
N PHE A 59 -8.77 18.11 31.91
CA PHE A 59 -10.16 18.50 31.74
C PHE A 59 -10.55 19.76 32.51
N GLU A 60 -9.74 20.19 33.49
CA GLU A 60 -9.93 21.50 34.14
C GLU A 60 -9.57 22.68 33.23
N ARG A 61 -8.85 22.42 32.12
CA ARG A 61 -8.50 23.45 31.13
C ARG A 61 -9.74 23.91 30.36
N THR A 62 -9.74 25.16 29.93
CA THR A 62 -10.83 25.70 29.14
C THR A 62 -10.80 25.20 27.71
N ALA A 63 -11.97 24.86 27.17
CA ALA A 63 -12.15 24.57 25.75
C ALA A 63 -11.75 25.78 24.89
N LYS A 64 -11.20 25.53 23.71
CA LYS A 64 -10.74 26.56 22.77
C LYS A 64 -11.75 26.74 21.65
N PHE A 65 -12.14 27.98 21.40
CA PHE A 65 -12.89 28.32 20.20
C PHE A 65 -11.94 28.48 19.01
N VAL A 66 -12.20 27.78 17.92
CA VAL A 66 -11.42 27.80 16.69
C VAL A 66 -12.36 27.99 15.51
N VAL A 67 -12.02 28.91 14.61
CA VAL A 67 -12.66 29.01 13.29
C VAL A 67 -11.71 28.37 12.29
N TRP A 68 -12.11 27.23 11.73
CA TRP A 68 -11.37 26.56 10.69
C TRP A 68 -11.94 26.94 9.32
N ARG A 69 -11.07 27.25 8.36
CA ARG A 69 -11.45 27.64 7.00
C ARG A 69 -11.28 26.45 6.06
N THR A 70 -12.38 26.04 5.46
CA THR A 70 -12.43 24.90 4.54
C THR A 70 -11.74 25.20 3.20
N PRO A 71 -11.45 24.17 2.37
CA PRO A 71 -10.92 24.37 1.02
C PRO A 71 -11.83 25.18 0.07
N GLN A 72 -13.12 25.32 0.40
CA GLN A 72 -14.10 26.12 -0.36
C GLN A 72 -14.33 27.51 0.28
N ASP A 73 -13.40 27.97 1.12
CA ASP A 73 -13.41 29.27 1.79
C ASP A 73 -14.59 29.49 2.76
N ARG A 74 -15.26 28.40 3.18
CA ARG A 74 -16.30 28.42 4.23
C ARG A 74 -15.65 28.39 5.60
N GLU A 75 -16.21 29.12 6.54
CA GLU A 75 -15.81 29.09 7.95
C GLU A 75 -16.62 28.04 8.71
N ILE A 76 -15.94 27.23 9.51
CA ILE A 76 -16.53 26.25 10.42
C ILE A 76 -16.11 26.62 11.84
N GLU A 77 -17.10 26.88 12.68
CA GLU A 77 -16.91 27.24 14.09
C GLU A 77 -16.83 25.98 14.96
N LEU A 78 -15.76 25.85 15.75
CA LEU A 78 -15.46 24.67 16.55
C LEU A 78 -15.17 25.07 17.99
N LEU A 79 -15.85 24.45 18.95
CA LEU A 79 -15.48 24.49 20.35
C LEU A 79 -14.75 23.19 20.70
N ILE A 80 -13.44 23.28 20.93
CA ILE A 80 -12.54 22.14 21.06
C ILE A 80 -12.21 21.92 22.54
N PRO A 81 -12.68 20.82 23.17
CA PRO A 81 -12.31 20.47 24.53
C PRO A 81 -10.80 20.21 24.69
N PRO A 82 -10.27 20.26 25.92
CA PRO A 82 -8.95 19.68 26.21
C PRO A 82 -8.91 18.21 25.75
N THR A 83 -7.74 17.74 25.29
CA THR A 83 -7.48 16.37 24.77
C THR A 83 -8.17 15.97 23.46
N VAL A 84 -8.98 16.85 22.85
CA VAL A 84 -9.57 16.61 21.53
C VAL A 84 -8.66 17.14 20.42
N TYR A 85 -8.41 16.33 19.40
CA TYR A 85 -7.54 16.69 18.28
C TYR A 85 -8.13 17.86 17.46
N PRO A 86 -7.43 19.00 17.34
CA PRO A 86 -7.89 20.14 16.57
C PRO A 86 -7.61 19.97 15.07
N PRO A 87 -8.29 20.71 14.18
CA PRO A 87 -7.97 20.68 12.76
C PRO A 87 -6.55 21.22 12.52
N ARG A 88 -5.76 20.49 11.73
CA ARG A 88 -4.38 20.86 11.32
C ARG A 88 -4.17 20.63 9.82
N LYS A 89 -2.90 20.66 9.38
CA LYS A 89 -2.52 20.53 7.96
C LYS A 89 -2.92 19.17 7.34
N ASP A 90 -3.03 18.13 8.16
CA ASP A 90 -3.57 16.80 7.80
C ASP A 90 -5.08 16.87 7.50
N THR A 91 -5.83 17.60 8.33
CA THR A 91 -7.26 17.89 8.16
C THR A 91 -7.49 18.65 6.87
N ASP A 92 -6.65 19.65 6.57
CA ASP A 92 -6.71 20.39 5.31
C ASP A 92 -6.52 19.47 4.10
N LEU A 93 -5.54 18.54 4.15
CA LEU A 93 -5.25 17.60 3.07
C LEU A 93 -6.42 16.63 2.83
N LEU A 94 -7.00 16.08 3.90
CA LEU A 94 -8.14 15.19 3.81
C LEU A 94 -9.39 15.94 3.29
N ALA A 95 -9.65 17.15 3.80
CA ALA A 95 -10.75 17.99 3.33
C ALA A 95 -10.60 18.36 1.84
N GLN A 96 -9.39 18.70 1.38
CA GLN A 96 -9.13 18.97 -0.05
C GLN A 96 -9.41 17.75 -0.92
N THR A 97 -9.19 16.54 -0.40
CA THR A 97 -9.49 15.30 -1.10
C THR A 97 -11.00 15.06 -1.17
N ILE A 98 -11.72 15.23 -0.07
CA ILE A 98 -13.18 15.10 -0.01
C ILE A 98 -13.86 16.16 -0.91
N ALA A 99 -13.33 17.38 -0.97
CA ALA A 99 -13.87 18.47 -1.79
C ALA A 99 -13.90 18.16 -3.30
N LYS A 100 -13.11 17.18 -3.76
CA LYS A 100 -13.11 16.72 -5.16
C LYS A 100 -14.31 15.81 -5.48
N LEU A 101 -14.99 15.28 -4.46
CA LEU A 101 -16.22 14.51 -4.61
C LEU A 101 -17.38 15.49 -4.86
N SER A 102 -17.58 15.89 -6.12
CA SER A 102 -18.65 16.82 -6.49
C SER A 102 -20.03 16.22 -6.27
N ASP A 103 -20.93 16.97 -5.63
CA ASP A 103 -22.31 16.61 -5.28
C ASP A 103 -22.46 15.19 -4.72
N SER A 104 -22.49 15.12 -3.39
CA SER A 104 -22.69 13.87 -2.65
C SER A 104 -24.05 13.23 -2.93
N GLY A 105 -25.08 13.97 -3.37
CA GLY A 105 -26.40 13.43 -3.66
C GLY A 105 -27.04 12.66 -2.49
N GLY A 106 -26.71 13.00 -1.24
CA GLY A 106 -27.17 12.29 -0.04
C GLY A 106 -26.47 10.93 0.21
N LYS A 107 -25.31 10.68 -0.43
CA LYS A 107 -24.46 9.53 -0.12
C LYS A 107 -24.10 9.49 1.36
N ARG A 108 -23.98 8.29 1.92
CA ARG A 108 -23.63 8.06 3.31
C ARG A 108 -22.13 8.11 3.50
N LEU A 109 -21.67 8.95 4.41
CA LEU A 109 -20.26 9.10 4.78
C LEU A 109 -20.06 8.73 6.25
N LEU A 110 -19.07 7.89 6.52
CA LEU A 110 -18.59 7.61 7.88
C LEU A 110 -17.24 8.28 8.11
N GLU A 111 -17.14 9.14 9.11
CA GLU A 111 -15.86 9.59 9.64
C GLU A 111 -15.49 8.75 10.87
N ILE A 112 -14.31 8.11 10.82
CA ILE A 112 -13.70 7.42 11.97
C ILE A 112 -12.67 8.36 12.59
N GLY A 113 -12.74 8.55 13.91
CA GLY A 113 -11.85 9.46 14.64
C GLY A 113 -12.18 10.93 14.39
N SER A 114 -13.44 11.31 14.65
CA SER A 114 -13.96 12.64 14.28
C SER A 114 -13.26 13.83 14.95
N GLY A 115 -12.60 13.63 16.10
CA GLY A 115 -11.87 14.67 16.81
C GLY A 115 -12.76 15.90 17.10
N SER A 116 -12.39 17.05 16.52
CA SER A 116 -13.17 18.29 16.65
C SER A 116 -14.48 18.34 15.84
N GLY A 117 -14.71 17.39 14.92
CA GLY A 117 -15.86 17.37 14.01
C GLY A 117 -15.69 18.22 12.75
N ALA A 118 -14.48 18.74 12.48
CA ALA A 118 -14.22 19.62 11.34
C ALA A 118 -14.55 18.96 9.98
N ILE A 119 -14.08 17.73 9.76
CA ILE A 119 -14.35 16.98 8.52
C ILE A 119 -15.82 16.57 8.44
N SER A 120 -16.41 16.08 9.54
CA SER A 120 -17.84 15.74 9.61
C SER A 120 -18.74 16.90 9.19
N VAL A 121 -18.50 18.10 9.74
CA VAL A 121 -19.27 19.31 9.38
C VAL A 121 -19.04 19.67 7.92
N PHE A 122 -17.79 19.66 7.45
CA PHE A 122 -17.48 19.96 6.06
C PHE A 122 -18.16 18.97 5.09
N ALA A 123 -18.11 17.67 5.37
CA ALA A 123 -18.79 16.65 4.59
C ALA A 123 -20.31 16.86 4.58
N ALA A 124 -20.94 17.16 5.71
CA ALA A 124 -22.37 17.45 5.77
C ALA A 124 -22.72 18.71 4.94
N GLN A 125 -21.87 19.74 4.95
CA GLN A 125 -22.01 20.93 4.11
C GLN A 125 -21.82 20.66 2.60
N LEU A 126 -21.21 19.54 2.22
CA LEU A 126 -21.15 19.03 0.85
C LEU A 126 -22.35 18.12 0.51
N GLY A 127 -23.29 17.93 1.45
CA GLY A 127 -24.56 17.22 1.28
C GLY A 127 -24.54 15.74 1.66
N PHE A 128 -23.44 15.23 2.25
CA PHE A 128 -23.38 13.84 2.70
C PHE A 128 -24.32 13.60 3.89
N ASP A 129 -24.89 12.40 3.97
CA ASP A 129 -25.48 11.88 5.21
C ASP A 129 -24.36 11.35 6.11
N VAL A 130 -24.01 12.11 7.15
CA VAL A 130 -22.78 11.89 7.93
C VAL A 130 -23.07 11.15 9.24
N THR A 131 -22.43 10.00 9.37
CA THR A 131 -22.17 9.34 10.66
C THR A 131 -20.71 9.58 11.04
N ALA A 132 -20.46 9.84 12.31
CA ALA A 132 -19.13 10.06 12.85
C ALA A 132 -18.92 9.18 14.08
N CYS A 133 -17.72 8.65 14.27
CA CYS A 133 -17.38 7.98 15.51
C CYS A 133 -16.04 8.44 16.08
N ASP A 134 -15.92 8.36 17.40
CA ASP A 134 -14.67 8.59 18.11
C ASP A 134 -14.64 7.76 19.40
N ILE A 135 -13.48 7.26 19.77
CA ILE A 135 -13.29 6.58 21.07
C ILE A 135 -13.26 7.57 22.23
N ASN A 136 -12.94 8.84 21.96
CA ASN A 136 -12.96 9.90 22.96
C ASN A 136 -14.39 10.48 23.08
N PRO A 137 -15.10 10.30 24.21
CA PRO A 137 -16.46 10.82 24.38
C PRO A 137 -16.54 12.36 24.29
N PHE A 138 -15.45 13.08 24.58
CA PHE A 138 -15.38 14.53 24.41
C PHE A 138 -15.26 14.94 22.95
N ALA A 139 -14.61 14.13 22.11
CA ALA A 139 -14.61 14.33 20.65
C ALA A 139 -16.02 14.10 20.08
N VAL A 140 -16.74 13.07 20.55
CA VAL A 140 -18.16 12.85 20.19
C VAL A 140 -19.02 14.07 20.59
N ALA A 141 -18.83 14.61 21.80
CA ALA A 141 -19.54 15.81 22.25
C ALA A 141 -19.16 17.06 21.43
N ALA A 142 -17.87 17.22 21.10
CA ALA A 142 -17.37 18.31 20.25
C ALA A 142 -17.97 18.25 18.85
N THR A 143 -18.00 17.07 18.21
CA THR A 143 -18.63 16.86 16.90
C THR A 143 -20.12 17.18 16.91
N ARG A 144 -20.86 16.80 17.97
CA ARG A 144 -22.28 17.18 18.13
C ARG A 144 -22.46 18.68 18.30
N ASN A 145 -21.60 19.34 19.09
CA ASN A 145 -21.64 20.79 19.24
C ASN A 145 -21.34 21.48 17.91
N ALA A 146 -20.30 21.05 17.19
CA ALA A 146 -19.94 21.58 15.88
C ALA A 146 -21.09 21.44 14.88
N ALA A 147 -21.81 20.31 14.89
CA ALA A 147 -22.99 20.10 14.05
C ALA A 147 -24.08 21.16 14.30
N VAL A 148 -24.43 21.39 15.58
CA VAL A 148 -25.44 22.37 15.98
C VAL A 148 -25.01 23.79 15.64
N THR A 149 -23.77 24.16 15.99
CA THR A 149 -23.22 25.50 15.75
C THR A 149 -23.21 25.84 14.25
N ASN A 150 -22.82 24.87 13.41
CA ASN A 150 -22.72 25.05 11.96
C ASN A 150 -24.00 24.65 11.20
N ARG A 151 -25.10 24.39 11.91
CA ARG A 151 -26.44 24.12 11.35
C ARG A 151 -26.48 22.94 10.36
N VAL A 152 -25.78 21.86 10.68
CA VAL A 152 -25.80 20.60 9.93
C VAL A 152 -26.30 19.45 10.82
N VAL A 153 -26.70 18.35 10.19
CA VAL A 153 -27.11 17.13 10.90
C VAL A 153 -26.00 16.10 10.77
N ILE A 154 -25.51 15.61 11.91
CA ILE A 154 -24.48 14.57 12.00
C ILE A 154 -24.89 13.60 13.10
N GLU A 155 -24.81 12.30 12.83
CA GLU A 155 -24.94 11.27 13.85
C GLU A 155 -23.55 10.93 14.43
N ALA A 156 -23.21 11.45 15.61
CA ALA A 156 -21.94 11.14 16.27
C ALA A 156 -22.10 10.05 17.35
N ARG A 157 -21.23 9.04 17.35
CA ARG A 157 -21.27 7.86 18.22
C ARG A 157 -19.91 7.58 18.87
N GLU A 158 -19.93 6.91 20.02
CA GLU A 158 -18.70 6.48 20.69
C GLU A 158 -18.23 5.10 20.20
N GLY A 159 -16.93 4.99 19.90
CA GLY A 159 -16.26 3.75 19.50
C GLY A 159 -15.45 3.88 18.20
N GLY A 160 -14.98 2.75 17.69
CA GLY A 160 -14.19 2.67 16.47
C GLY A 160 -13.78 1.24 16.11
N PRO A 161 -12.88 1.03 15.13
CA PRO A 161 -12.52 -0.29 14.61
C PRO A 161 -11.69 -1.16 15.56
N GLY A 162 -11.53 -0.74 16.82
CA GLY A 162 -10.75 -1.41 17.86
C GLY A 162 -11.24 -2.83 18.21
N PRO A 163 -10.64 -3.45 19.24
CA PRO A 163 -11.08 -4.74 19.78
C PRO A 163 -12.60 -4.82 20.05
N ASN A 164 -13.21 -6.00 19.85
CA ASN A 164 -14.66 -6.20 20.02
C ASN A 164 -15.16 -5.90 21.45
N ASN A 165 -14.28 -5.99 22.46
CA ASN A 165 -14.60 -5.62 23.84
C ASN A 165 -14.80 -4.11 24.03
N ASP A 166 -14.37 -3.28 23.09
CA ASP A 166 -14.49 -1.82 23.13
C ASP A 166 -15.76 -1.32 22.39
N GLY A 167 -16.52 -2.24 21.78
CA GLY A 167 -17.80 -1.95 21.11
C GLY A 167 -18.02 -2.77 19.83
N SER A 168 -19.28 -3.00 19.47
CA SER A 168 -19.64 -3.64 18.20
C SER A 168 -19.66 -2.64 17.05
N VAL A 169 -19.54 -3.11 15.80
CA VAL A 169 -19.64 -2.24 14.61
C VAL A 169 -20.99 -1.53 14.55
N GLU A 170 -22.09 -2.19 14.92
CA GLU A 170 -23.40 -1.53 14.94
C GLU A 170 -23.47 -0.39 15.96
N GLN A 171 -22.69 -0.46 17.05
CA GLN A 171 -22.62 0.61 18.03
C GLN A 171 -22.05 1.88 17.41
N TRP A 172 -20.86 1.82 16.81
CA TRP A 172 -20.12 3.01 16.37
C TRP A 172 -20.40 3.42 14.91
N ALA A 173 -20.77 2.49 14.04
CA ALA A 173 -21.07 2.76 12.62
C ALA A 173 -22.55 2.59 12.24
N GLY A 174 -23.36 1.91 13.06
CA GLY A 174 -24.71 1.52 12.68
C GLY A 174 -24.74 0.28 11.76
N ARG A 175 -25.91 -0.02 11.20
CA ARG A 175 -26.16 -1.29 10.46
C ARG A 175 -26.00 -1.18 8.95
N GLU A 176 -26.22 0.01 8.40
CA GLU A 176 -26.25 0.21 6.96
C GLU A 176 -24.84 0.53 6.42
N PRO A 177 -24.49 0.08 5.21
CA PRO A 177 -23.18 0.31 4.60
C PRO A 177 -23.00 1.76 4.11
N PHE A 178 -21.76 2.23 4.08
CA PHE A 178 -21.40 3.58 3.65
C PHE A 178 -20.91 3.62 2.20
N ASP A 179 -21.16 4.75 1.53
CA ASP A 179 -20.62 5.05 0.20
C ASP A 179 -19.17 5.53 0.30
N VAL A 180 -18.87 6.31 1.35
CA VAL A 180 -17.55 6.86 1.63
C VAL A 180 -17.20 6.63 3.09
N ILE A 181 -15.99 6.17 3.36
CA ILE A 181 -15.42 6.13 4.72
C ILE A 181 -14.19 7.04 4.73
N VAL A 182 -14.00 7.85 5.77
CA VAL A 182 -12.81 8.69 5.93
C VAL A 182 -12.19 8.46 7.29
N TRP A 183 -10.87 8.40 7.35
CA TRP A 183 -10.15 8.31 8.61
C TRP A 183 -8.81 9.04 8.52
N ASN A 184 -8.61 10.00 9.41
CA ASN A 184 -7.29 10.53 9.73
C ASN A 184 -6.61 9.59 10.74
N LEU A 185 -5.73 8.70 10.27
CA LEU A 185 -5.15 7.66 11.11
C LEU A 185 -4.16 8.26 12.12
N PRO A 186 -4.13 7.83 13.39
CA PRO A 186 -3.00 8.10 14.28
C PRO A 186 -1.71 7.54 13.68
N TYR A 187 -0.70 8.39 13.46
CA TYR A 187 0.51 8.02 12.71
C TYR A 187 1.84 8.41 13.37
N LEU A 188 1.82 9.04 14.55
CA LEU A 188 3.05 9.35 15.28
C LEU A 188 3.65 8.07 15.87
N THR A 189 4.98 8.05 15.99
CA THR A 189 5.71 6.95 16.62
C THR A 189 5.95 7.25 18.09
N TYR A 190 5.67 6.29 18.96
CA TYR A 190 5.97 6.40 20.37
C TYR A 190 7.48 6.45 20.62
N GLU A 191 7.95 7.44 21.37
CA GLU A 191 9.33 7.55 21.83
C GLU A 191 9.41 7.18 23.32
N VAL A 192 10.21 6.18 23.67
CA VAL A 192 10.26 5.55 25.00
C VAL A 192 10.59 6.53 26.14
N GLU A 193 11.27 7.63 25.85
CA GLU A 193 11.72 8.62 26.84
C GLU A 193 10.85 9.89 26.88
N SER A 194 9.77 9.95 26.11
CA SER A 194 8.89 11.12 26.04
C SER A 194 7.72 11.02 27.03
N PRO A 195 7.40 12.10 27.78
CA PRO A 195 6.23 12.10 28.66
C PRO A 195 4.95 11.96 27.84
N VAL A 196 4.06 11.04 28.25
CA VAL A 196 2.78 10.80 27.56
C VAL A 196 1.74 11.85 27.89
N LEU A 197 0.85 12.10 26.92
CA LEU A 197 -0.23 13.07 27.03
C LEU A 197 -1.49 12.52 27.73
N GLY A 198 -1.50 11.23 28.07
CA GLY A 198 -2.65 10.53 28.64
C GLY A 198 -3.39 9.67 27.60
N PRO A 199 -4.21 8.71 28.03
CA PRO A 199 -4.80 7.70 27.15
C PRO A 199 -5.58 8.23 25.92
N LEU A 200 -6.47 9.22 26.08
CA LEU A 200 -7.32 9.70 25.00
C LEU A 200 -6.59 10.66 24.06
N GLU A 201 -5.74 11.53 24.60
CA GLU A 201 -4.94 12.44 23.77
C GLU A 201 -3.93 11.67 22.91
N GLU A 202 -3.27 10.65 23.48
CA GLU A 202 -2.36 9.78 22.74
C GLU A 202 -3.08 8.90 21.72
N ALA A 203 -4.30 8.44 22.00
CA ALA A 203 -5.04 7.63 21.03
C ALA A 203 -5.43 8.41 19.76
N ALA A 204 -5.40 9.75 19.80
CA ALA A 204 -5.54 10.59 18.61
C ALA A 204 -4.24 10.71 17.78
N LEU A 205 -3.09 10.33 18.35
CA LEU A 205 -1.76 10.57 17.78
C LEU A 205 -1.01 9.27 17.46
N LEU A 206 -1.13 8.25 18.29
CA LEU A 206 -0.36 7.01 18.27
C LEU A 206 -1.23 5.80 17.90
N ASP A 207 -0.68 4.94 17.05
CA ASP A 207 -1.17 3.56 16.93
C ASP A 207 -0.52 2.69 18.02
N THR A 208 -1.27 2.42 19.08
CA THR A 208 -0.85 1.57 20.20
C THR A 208 -1.34 0.12 20.09
N ASP A 209 -2.09 -0.24 19.03
CA ASP A 209 -2.61 -1.60 18.86
C ASP A 209 -1.56 -2.51 18.23
N HIS A 210 -1.22 -3.60 18.90
CA HIS A 210 -0.24 -4.59 18.42
C HIS A 210 -0.59 -5.22 17.05
N LYS A 211 -1.86 -5.22 16.62
CA LYS A 211 -2.24 -5.69 15.27
C LYS A 211 -2.14 -4.58 14.23
N GLY A 212 -2.19 -3.32 14.66
CA GLY A 212 -2.23 -2.12 13.83
C GLY A 212 -3.65 -1.75 13.40
N LEU A 213 -3.95 -0.45 13.46
CA LEU A 213 -5.28 0.12 13.19
C LEU A 213 -5.77 -0.12 11.75
N VAL A 214 -4.87 -0.13 10.77
CA VAL A 214 -5.24 -0.45 9.37
C VAL A 214 -5.70 -1.89 9.24
N ALA A 215 -5.01 -2.83 9.88
CA ALA A 215 -5.39 -4.25 9.85
C ALA A 215 -6.72 -4.49 10.56
N ARG A 216 -6.97 -3.78 11.67
CA ARG A 216 -8.26 -3.76 12.36
C ARG A 216 -9.38 -3.28 11.44
N LEU A 217 -9.22 -2.13 10.78
CA LEU A 217 -10.23 -1.62 9.85
C LEU A 217 -10.49 -2.58 8.68
N MET A 218 -9.45 -3.13 8.06
CA MET A 218 -9.62 -4.09 6.97
C MET A 218 -10.41 -5.33 7.41
N ALA A 219 -10.18 -5.83 8.63
CA ALA A 219 -10.95 -6.94 9.18
C ALA A 219 -12.43 -6.57 9.39
N GLN A 220 -12.73 -5.34 9.84
CA GLN A 220 -14.10 -4.86 9.99
C GLN A 220 -14.82 -4.71 8.64
N LEU A 221 -14.12 -4.17 7.63
CA LEU A 221 -14.63 -4.02 6.26
C LEU A 221 -15.00 -5.37 5.64
N LYS A 222 -14.19 -6.41 5.88
CA LYS A 222 -14.46 -7.78 5.41
C LYS A 222 -15.65 -8.42 6.11
N SER A 223 -15.75 -8.23 7.43
CA SER A 223 -16.68 -9.02 8.26
C SER A 223 -18.06 -8.38 8.42
N ASN A 224 -18.19 -7.06 8.28
CA ASN A 224 -19.41 -6.34 8.68
C ASN A 224 -20.06 -5.53 7.55
N ALA A 225 -19.69 -5.78 6.30
CA ALA A 225 -20.24 -5.09 5.13
C ALA A 225 -20.26 -3.55 5.27
N LEU A 226 -19.29 -2.96 5.97
CA LEU A 226 -19.29 -1.54 6.34
C LEU A 226 -19.23 -0.60 5.11
N LEU A 227 -18.67 -1.09 4.00
CA LEU A 227 -18.54 -0.36 2.74
C LEU A 227 -19.42 -1.00 1.65
N LYS A 228 -20.20 -0.17 0.95
CA LYS A 228 -20.96 -0.57 -0.25
C LYS A 228 -20.04 -1.17 -1.32
N GLN A 229 -20.62 -1.92 -2.26
CA GLN A 229 -19.84 -2.59 -3.30
C GLN A 229 -19.06 -1.60 -4.17
N ASP A 230 -19.70 -0.51 -4.58
CA ASP A 230 -19.10 0.58 -5.34
C ASP A 230 -18.51 1.69 -4.44
N GLY A 231 -18.57 1.54 -3.12
CA GLY A 231 -18.02 2.49 -2.16
C GLY A 231 -16.50 2.53 -2.17
N PHE A 232 -15.94 3.53 -1.50
CA PHE A 232 -14.50 3.67 -1.28
C PHE A 232 -14.19 4.35 0.05
N MET A 233 -12.92 4.33 0.45
CA MET A 233 -12.44 5.08 1.62
C MET A 233 -11.29 6.01 1.28
N PHE A 234 -11.13 7.06 2.09
CA PHE A 234 -9.92 7.85 2.19
C PHE A 234 -9.27 7.65 3.56
N LEU A 235 -8.06 7.10 3.54
CA LEU A 235 -7.25 6.86 4.73
C LEU A 235 -6.02 7.75 4.66
N LEU A 236 -5.90 8.72 5.58
CA LEU A 236 -4.71 9.54 5.69
C LEU A 236 -3.64 8.78 6.48
N VAL A 237 -2.44 8.70 5.92
CA VAL A 237 -1.25 8.06 6.52
C VAL A 237 -0.03 8.95 6.35
N SER A 238 0.98 8.77 7.20
CA SER A 238 2.31 9.34 6.97
C SER A 238 3.22 8.34 6.24
N GLN A 239 4.23 8.79 5.49
CA GLN A 239 5.18 7.90 4.82
C GLN A 239 6.18 7.19 5.74
N ASN A 240 5.91 7.14 7.05
CA ASN A 240 6.68 6.32 7.97
C ASN A 240 6.43 4.81 7.73
N GLU A 241 6.98 3.94 8.58
CA GLU A 241 6.79 2.49 8.42
C GLU A 241 5.30 2.09 8.39
N ILE A 242 4.44 2.72 9.20
CA ILE A 242 3.03 2.41 9.30
C ILE A 242 2.31 2.70 7.97
N GLY A 243 2.48 3.90 7.40
CA GLY A 243 1.82 4.21 6.13
C GLY A 243 2.40 3.44 4.94
N ARG A 244 3.70 3.16 4.92
CA ARG A 244 4.29 2.27 3.89
C ARG A 244 3.68 0.87 3.93
N ARG A 245 3.35 0.36 5.13
CA ARG A 245 2.72 -0.95 5.31
C ARG A 245 1.21 -0.91 5.04
N ALA A 246 0.54 0.22 5.22
CA ALA A 246 -0.91 0.35 5.03
C ALA A 246 -1.35 -0.13 3.64
N ARG A 247 -0.58 0.22 2.58
CA ARG A 247 -0.81 -0.27 1.21
C ARG A 247 -0.78 -1.79 1.13
N SER A 248 0.30 -2.42 1.61
CA SER A 248 0.43 -3.88 1.62
C SER A 248 -0.68 -4.55 2.43
N VAL A 249 -1.11 -3.96 3.56
CA VAL A 249 -2.21 -4.47 4.37
C VAL A 249 -3.55 -4.40 3.62
N CYS A 250 -3.81 -3.32 2.87
CA CYS A 250 -5.01 -3.21 2.04
C CYS A 250 -5.03 -4.29 0.95
N LEU A 251 -3.92 -4.44 0.21
CA LEU A 251 -3.77 -5.45 -0.84
C LEU A 251 -3.89 -6.88 -0.28
N ALA A 252 -3.22 -7.17 0.84
CA ALA A 252 -3.32 -8.46 1.55
C ALA A 252 -4.77 -8.78 1.95
N ASN A 253 -5.60 -7.74 2.10
CA ASN A 253 -7.00 -7.86 2.41
C ASN A 253 -7.94 -7.81 1.18
N GLY A 254 -7.40 -7.81 -0.04
CA GLY A 254 -8.18 -7.82 -1.27
C GLY A 254 -8.83 -6.47 -1.60
N PHE A 255 -8.32 -5.37 -1.05
CA PHE A 255 -8.75 -4.02 -1.38
C PHE A 255 -7.72 -3.32 -2.27
N ALA A 256 -8.19 -2.77 -3.39
CA ALA A 256 -7.38 -1.92 -4.24
C ALA A 256 -7.06 -0.62 -3.50
N VAL A 257 -5.89 -0.04 -3.78
CA VAL A 257 -5.36 1.10 -3.06
C VAL A 257 -4.51 2.00 -3.97
N ARG A 258 -4.73 3.31 -3.90
CA ARG A 258 -3.97 4.32 -4.66
C ARG A 258 -3.73 5.55 -3.81
N THR A 259 -2.58 6.18 -3.95
CA THR A 259 -2.33 7.50 -3.35
C THR A 259 -3.07 8.55 -4.19
N VAL A 260 -4.05 9.24 -3.60
CA VAL A 260 -4.92 10.21 -4.31
C VAL A 260 -4.56 11.67 -4.03
N ALA A 261 -3.83 11.89 -2.94
CA ALA A 261 -3.26 13.17 -2.58
C ALA A 261 -2.02 12.94 -1.73
N SER A 262 -1.05 13.85 -1.80
CA SER A 262 0.12 13.85 -0.94
C SER A 262 0.57 15.27 -0.65
N LYS A 263 1.27 15.46 0.46
CA LYS A 263 1.85 16.73 0.87
C LYS A 263 3.13 16.49 1.64
N THR A 264 4.19 17.18 1.24
CA THR A 264 5.47 17.22 1.96
C THR A 264 5.56 18.53 2.73
N PHE A 265 5.97 18.46 4.00
CA PHE A 265 6.14 19.58 4.90
C PHE A 265 7.59 20.04 4.97
N GLU A 266 7.81 21.20 5.58
CA GLU A 266 9.13 21.86 5.66
C GLU A 266 10.15 21.06 6.47
N ASP A 267 9.69 20.26 7.43
CA ASP A 267 10.48 19.32 8.22
C ASP A 267 10.78 17.99 7.49
N GLY A 268 10.30 17.83 6.26
CA GLY A 268 10.44 16.63 5.46
C GLY A 268 9.38 15.56 5.76
N GLU A 269 8.44 15.79 6.69
CA GLU A 269 7.31 14.89 6.88
C GLU A 269 6.48 14.83 5.60
N GLN A 270 6.05 13.63 5.22
CA GLN A 270 5.20 13.44 4.06
C GLN A 270 3.92 12.71 4.46
N LEU A 271 2.79 13.35 4.21
CA LEU A 271 1.46 12.77 4.38
C LEU A 271 0.87 12.38 3.04
N GLU A 272 0.10 11.31 3.05
CA GLU A 272 -0.62 10.79 1.90
C GLU A 272 -2.07 10.49 2.28
N VAL A 273 -2.97 10.66 1.33
CA VAL A 273 -4.32 10.12 1.41
C VAL A 273 -4.39 8.93 0.47
N LEU A 274 -4.64 7.75 1.03
CA LEU A 274 -4.88 6.52 0.31
C LEU A 274 -6.37 6.42 -0.02
N GLY A 275 -6.69 6.35 -1.30
CA GLY A 275 -7.98 5.90 -1.78
C GLY A 275 -8.03 4.38 -1.82
N ILE A 276 -9.02 3.76 -1.18
CA ILE A 276 -9.11 2.30 -1.03
C ILE A 276 -10.51 1.82 -1.42
N TRP A 277 -10.64 0.78 -2.24
CA TRP A 277 -11.94 0.29 -2.72
C TRP A 277 -11.94 -1.21 -3.02
N LYS A 278 -13.15 -1.77 -3.23
CA LYS A 278 -13.32 -3.15 -3.68
C LYS A 278 -13.02 -3.23 -5.19
N PRO A 279 -12.04 -4.05 -5.61
CA PRO A 279 -11.65 -4.19 -7.00
C PRO A 279 -12.82 -4.56 -7.91
N TYR A 280 -13.00 -3.84 -9.02
CA TYR A 280 -13.91 -4.17 -10.12
C TYR A 280 -15.29 -4.70 -9.66
N SER A 281 -15.91 -4.03 -8.67
CA SER A 281 -17.10 -4.52 -7.95
C SER A 281 -18.32 -4.92 -8.80
N ALA A 282 -18.38 -4.49 -10.07
CA ALA A 282 -19.44 -4.83 -11.01
C ALA A 282 -19.03 -5.92 -12.03
N ALA A 283 -17.74 -6.27 -12.12
CA ALA A 283 -17.22 -7.20 -13.10
C ALA A 283 -17.13 -8.63 -12.55
N GLU A 284 -17.23 -9.59 -13.47
CA GLU A 284 -17.17 -11.01 -13.12
C GLU A 284 -15.75 -11.49 -12.83
N THR A 285 -15.64 -12.41 -11.87
CA THR A 285 -14.42 -13.18 -11.60
C THR A 285 -14.71 -14.65 -11.80
N THR A 286 -14.09 -15.27 -12.80
CA THR A 286 -14.38 -16.65 -13.21
C THR A 286 -13.13 -17.52 -13.05
N TYR A 287 -13.33 -18.75 -12.57
CA TYR A 287 -12.31 -19.79 -12.55
C TYR A 287 -12.71 -20.94 -13.48
N VAL A 288 -11.75 -21.41 -14.29
CA VAL A 288 -11.90 -22.61 -15.12
C VAL A 288 -10.79 -23.60 -14.80
N GLU A 289 -11.12 -24.89 -14.74
CA GLU A 289 -10.14 -25.92 -14.38
C GLU A 289 -9.02 -26.03 -15.42
N SER A 290 -9.36 -26.02 -16.71
CA SER A 290 -8.39 -26.06 -17.81
C SER A 290 -8.89 -25.29 -19.04
N ILE A 291 -7.97 -24.58 -19.70
CA ILE A 291 -8.24 -23.81 -20.93
C ILE A 291 -6.98 -23.77 -21.81
N GLU A 292 -7.09 -23.37 -23.08
CA GLU A 292 -5.92 -23.13 -23.94
C GLU A 292 -5.12 -21.92 -23.45
N SER A 293 -5.74 -20.74 -23.45
CA SER A 293 -5.14 -19.50 -22.97
C SER A 293 -6.17 -18.53 -22.40
N THR A 294 -5.94 -18.04 -21.18
CA THR A 294 -6.82 -17.03 -20.54
C THR A 294 -6.81 -15.72 -21.31
N ASN A 295 -5.65 -15.33 -21.87
CA ASN A 295 -5.55 -14.13 -22.71
C ASN A 295 -6.37 -14.27 -23.99
N THR A 296 -6.19 -15.37 -24.72
CA THR A 296 -6.88 -15.62 -25.99
C THR A 296 -8.40 -15.67 -25.80
N GLU A 297 -8.87 -16.27 -24.71
CA GLU A 297 -10.30 -16.31 -24.37
C GLU A 297 -10.86 -14.91 -24.16
N LEU A 298 -10.24 -14.10 -23.30
CA LEU A 298 -10.73 -12.74 -23.03
C LEU A 298 -10.58 -11.78 -24.23
N LEU A 299 -9.56 -11.96 -25.07
CA LEU A 299 -9.38 -11.17 -26.30
C LEU A 299 -10.52 -11.42 -27.29
N ASN A 300 -11.11 -12.61 -27.29
CA ASN A 300 -12.17 -13.01 -28.21
C ASN A 300 -13.59 -12.87 -27.63
N SER A 301 -13.71 -12.65 -26.32
CA SER A 301 -14.99 -12.52 -25.62
C SER A 301 -15.64 -11.13 -25.75
N THR A 302 -16.80 -10.97 -25.13
CA THR A 302 -17.48 -9.67 -24.92
C THR A 302 -17.50 -9.26 -23.46
N ALA A 303 -16.63 -9.83 -22.63
CA ALA A 303 -16.52 -9.53 -21.21
C ALA A 303 -16.23 -8.03 -20.97
N GLU A 304 -16.75 -7.49 -19.87
CA GLU A 304 -16.59 -6.08 -19.52
C GLU A 304 -15.19 -5.78 -18.94
N ILE A 305 -14.82 -4.50 -18.90
CA ILE A 305 -13.59 -4.06 -18.22
C ILE A 305 -13.65 -4.49 -16.76
N GLY A 306 -12.55 -5.07 -16.28
CA GLY A 306 -12.43 -5.62 -14.93
C GLY A 306 -12.70 -7.11 -14.83
N THR A 307 -13.30 -7.74 -15.84
CA THR A 307 -13.53 -9.18 -15.82
C THR A 307 -12.20 -9.91 -15.69
N MET A 308 -12.11 -10.80 -14.69
CA MET A 308 -10.96 -11.65 -14.43
C MET A 308 -11.29 -13.10 -14.81
N LEU A 309 -10.46 -13.72 -15.64
CA LEU A 309 -10.51 -15.16 -15.93
C LEU A 309 -9.25 -15.82 -15.40
N GLN A 310 -9.41 -16.69 -14.40
CA GLN A 310 -8.36 -17.51 -13.83
C GLN A 310 -8.46 -18.95 -14.34
N ALA A 311 -7.32 -19.56 -14.65
CA ALA A 311 -7.25 -20.97 -15.03
C ALA A 311 -6.50 -21.80 -13.98
N GLY A 312 -6.96 -23.02 -13.75
CA GLY A 312 -6.23 -24.06 -13.02
C GLY A 312 -5.10 -24.68 -13.86
N ARG A 313 -5.24 -24.68 -15.19
CA ARG A 313 -4.21 -25.13 -16.14
C ARG A 313 -4.38 -24.54 -17.53
N GLN A 314 -3.31 -23.98 -18.09
CA GLN A 314 -3.25 -23.58 -19.51
C GLN A 314 -2.58 -24.67 -20.36
N THR A 315 -3.24 -25.15 -21.43
CA THR A 315 -2.67 -26.14 -22.36
C THR A 315 -1.87 -25.52 -23.50
N SER A 316 -2.06 -24.23 -23.76
CA SER A 316 -1.39 -23.49 -24.84
C SER A 316 -1.10 -22.05 -24.39
N GLY A 317 -0.72 -21.89 -23.13
CA GLY A 317 -0.24 -20.62 -22.60
C GLY A 317 1.02 -20.17 -23.35
N HIS A 318 1.11 -18.87 -23.60
CA HIS A 318 2.26 -18.26 -24.25
C HIS A 318 2.66 -16.97 -23.53
N GLY A 319 3.94 -16.64 -23.64
CA GLY A 319 4.53 -15.37 -23.24
C GLY A 319 4.87 -14.52 -24.46
N ARG A 320 5.68 -13.49 -24.23
CA ARG A 320 6.14 -12.59 -25.28
C ARG A 320 6.94 -13.32 -26.37
N ARG A 321 6.79 -12.85 -27.61
CA ARG A 321 7.45 -13.41 -28.81
C ARG A 321 7.14 -14.89 -29.04
N GLY A 322 5.98 -15.37 -28.59
CA GLY A 322 5.53 -16.75 -28.80
C GLY A 322 6.25 -17.81 -27.95
N ARG A 323 7.01 -17.41 -26.93
CA ARG A 323 7.61 -18.36 -25.98
C ARG A 323 6.52 -19.11 -25.24
N SER A 324 6.65 -20.42 -25.09
CA SER A 324 5.66 -21.22 -24.34
C SER A 324 5.63 -20.83 -22.87
N TRP A 325 4.42 -20.63 -22.33
CA TRP A 325 4.19 -20.54 -20.88
C TRP A 325 3.74 -21.92 -20.38
N ILE A 326 4.59 -22.55 -19.57
CA ILE A 326 4.31 -23.88 -19.04
C ILE A 326 3.60 -23.72 -17.70
N HIS A 327 2.36 -24.21 -17.62
CA HIS A 327 1.60 -24.19 -16.39
C HIS A 327 2.02 -25.34 -15.47
N GLU A 328 2.63 -25.03 -14.32
CA GLU A 328 2.90 -26.02 -13.26
C GLU A 328 1.62 -26.35 -12.48
N GLU A 329 1.60 -27.45 -11.73
CA GLU A 329 0.42 -27.92 -10.98
C GLU A 329 -0.13 -26.89 -9.97
N GLN A 330 0.68 -25.91 -9.53
CA GLN A 330 0.27 -24.86 -8.59
C GLN A 330 0.75 -23.46 -9.02
N ALA A 331 0.74 -23.19 -10.33
CA ALA A 331 0.91 -21.82 -10.83
C ALA A 331 -0.42 -21.05 -10.77
N PHE A 332 -0.34 -19.76 -10.42
CA PHE A 332 -1.41 -18.81 -10.68
C PHE A 332 -1.33 -18.35 -12.13
N ALA A 333 -2.43 -18.43 -12.86
CA ALA A 333 -2.57 -17.87 -14.19
C ALA A 333 -3.94 -17.22 -14.34
N ALA A 334 -3.95 -15.91 -14.56
CA ALA A 334 -5.19 -15.18 -14.80
C ALA A 334 -4.98 -14.03 -15.78
N SER A 335 -6.10 -13.62 -16.38
CA SER A 335 -6.14 -12.48 -17.30
C SER A 335 -7.27 -11.52 -16.94
N TRP A 336 -7.08 -10.24 -17.25
CA TRP A 336 -8.05 -9.17 -17.03
C TRP A 336 -8.30 -8.40 -18.33
N VAL A 337 -9.56 -8.05 -18.58
CA VAL A 337 -9.88 -6.98 -19.55
C VAL A 337 -9.60 -5.63 -18.87
N ILE A 338 -8.59 -4.90 -19.33
CA ILE A 338 -8.14 -3.65 -18.65
C ILE A 338 -8.52 -2.37 -19.39
N ASP A 339 -8.77 -2.45 -20.70
CA ASP A 339 -9.23 -1.31 -21.49
C ASP A 339 -10.01 -1.76 -22.73
N GLU A 340 -10.93 -0.90 -23.17
CA GLU A 340 -11.72 -1.05 -24.39
C GLU A 340 -12.03 0.32 -25.03
N LYS A 341 -11.13 1.29 -24.88
CA LYS A 341 -11.29 2.66 -25.40
C LYS A 341 -10.75 2.84 -26.83
N ARG A 342 -11.01 4.03 -27.38
CA ARG A 342 -10.38 4.51 -28.63
C ARG A 342 -8.93 4.92 -28.35
N GLY A 343 -8.02 4.43 -29.18
CA GLY A 343 -6.58 4.70 -29.09
C GLY A 343 -5.84 3.49 -28.52
N VAL A 344 -4.56 3.37 -28.89
CA VAL A 344 -3.70 2.32 -28.35
C VAL A 344 -2.92 2.96 -27.20
N PRO A 345 -3.20 2.62 -25.93
CA PRO A 345 -2.35 3.04 -24.83
C PRO A 345 -0.94 2.46 -25.02
N ASP A 346 0.05 3.18 -24.51
CA ASP A 346 1.45 2.80 -24.62
C ASP A 346 1.68 1.40 -23.99
N PRO A 347 2.01 0.37 -24.79
CA PRO A 347 2.22 -0.98 -24.29
C PRO A 347 3.33 -1.08 -23.24
N ASN A 348 4.35 -0.22 -23.31
CA ASN A 348 5.41 -0.20 -22.30
C ASN A 348 4.83 0.26 -20.95
N GLN A 349 4.02 1.32 -20.94
CA GLN A 349 3.39 1.82 -19.72
C GLN A 349 2.47 0.78 -19.08
N LEU A 350 1.74 0.00 -19.88
CA LEU A 350 0.91 -1.10 -19.37
C LEU A 350 1.78 -2.21 -18.74
N GLN A 351 2.91 -2.55 -19.36
CA GLN A 351 3.85 -3.54 -18.81
C GLN A 351 4.47 -3.06 -17.49
N LEU A 352 4.89 -1.79 -17.39
CA LEU A 352 5.44 -1.23 -16.16
C LEU A 352 4.43 -1.27 -15.00
N ARG A 353 3.18 -0.85 -15.26
CA ARG A 353 2.07 -0.90 -14.29
C ARG A 353 1.80 -2.33 -13.83
N ALA A 354 1.76 -3.28 -14.75
CA ALA A 354 1.55 -4.69 -14.42
C ALA A 354 2.74 -5.28 -13.64
N GLY A 355 3.97 -4.86 -13.93
CA GLY A 355 5.17 -5.18 -13.16
C GLY A 355 5.05 -4.74 -11.70
N LEU A 356 4.67 -3.48 -11.49
CA LEU A 356 4.39 -2.94 -10.15
C LEU A 356 3.26 -3.69 -9.46
N ALA A 357 2.16 -3.99 -10.17
CA ALA A 357 1.05 -4.75 -9.59
C ALA A 357 1.49 -6.14 -9.09
N LEU A 358 2.26 -6.88 -9.88
CA LEU A 358 2.76 -8.20 -9.46
C LEU A 358 3.78 -8.09 -8.32
N TYR A 359 4.68 -7.11 -8.37
CA TYR A 359 5.64 -6.84 -7.29
C TYR A 359 4.92 -6.52 -5.97
N GLU A 360 3.99 -5.57 -5.99
CA GLU A 360 3.21 -5.17 -4.81
C GLU A 360 2.38 -6.33 -4.27
N ALA A 361 1.80 -7.16 -5.13
CA ALA A 361 1.03 -8.33 -4.72
C ALA A 361 1.91 -9.36 -4.01
N ILE A 362 3.11 -9.66 -4.54
CA ILE A 362 4.06 -10.57 -3.89
C ILE A 362 4.49 -10.01 -2.53
N VAL A 363 4.84 -8.72 -2.44
CA VAL A 363 5.18 -8.10 -1.16
C VAL A 363 4.01 -8.14 -0.17
N ALA A 364 2.78 -7.92 -0.64
CA ALA A 364 1.57 -7.99 0.18
C ALA A 364 1.26 -9.40 0.70
N THR A 365 1.83 -10.46 0.14
CA THR A 365 1.74 -11.81 0.74
C THR A 365 2.58 -11.98 2.00
N GLY A 366 3.48 -11.02 2.29
CA GLY A 366 4.42 -11.07 3.42
C GLY A 366 5.88 -11.25 3.01
N ALA A 367 6.16 -11.39 1.71
CA ALA A 367 7.52 -11.45 1.21
C ALA A 367 8.25 -10.12 1.48
N HIS A 368 9.46 -10.19 2.02
CA HIS A 368 10.24 -8.98 2.28
C HIS A 368 10.72 -8.36 0.95
N PRO A 369 10.57 -7.04 0.72
CA PRO A 369 10.91 -6.38 -0.55
C PRO A 369 12.33 -6.64 -1.06
N GLU A 370 13.30 -6.90 -0.17
CA GLU A 370 14.69 -7.20 -0.54
C GLU A 370 14.88 -8.54 -1.28
N PHE A 371 13.88 -9.41 -1.27
CA PHE A 371 13.91 -10.69 -1.96
C PHE A 371 13.12 -10.67 -3.26
N VAL A 372 12.49 -9.56 -3.61
CA VAL A 372 11.66 -9.42 -4.82
C VAL A 372 12.35 -8.44 -5.76
N ALA A 373 12.53 -8.83 -7.02
CA ALA A 373 13.19 -8.02 -8.03
C ALA A 373 12.27 -7.82 -9.25
N LEU A 374 12.13 -6.58 -9.69
CA LEU A 374 11.62 -6.28 -11.02
C LEU A 374 12.73 -6.50 -12.04
N LYS A 375 12.47 -7.25 -13.10
CA LYS A 375 13.32 -7.34 -14.29
C LYS A 375 12.55 -6.78 -15.46
N TRP A 376 12.96 -5.60 -15.90
CA TRP A 376 12.44 -4.98 -17.11
C TRP A 376 12.65 -5.93 -18.30
N PRO A 377 11.67 -6.08 -19.20
CA PRO A 377 10.42 -5.29 -19.26
C PRO A 377 9.20 -5.86 -18.53
N ASN A 378 9.18 -7.16 -18.20
CA ASN A 378 7.90 -7.83 -17.87
C ASN A 378 8.02 -9.00 -16.88
N ASP A 379 9.15 -9.16 -16.20
CA ASP A 379 9.40 -10.30 -15.33
C ASP A 379 9.59 -9.87 -13.87
N VAL A 380 9.13 -10.72 -12.95
CA VAL A 380 9.39 -10.58 -11.51
C VAL A 380 10.16 -11.80 -11.03
N LEU A 381 11.22 -11.57 -10.26
CA LEU A 381 12.14 -12.59 -9.78
C LEU A 381 12.18 -12.58 -8.26
N LEU A 382 12.52 -13.74 -7.68
CA LEU A 382 12.83 -13.88 -6.28
C LEU A 382 14.31 -14.18 -6.09
N ARG A 383 14.92 -13.57 -5.07
CA ARG A 383 16.20 -14.02 -4.54
C ARG A 383 15.93 -15.18 -3.57
N ILE A 384 16.29 -16.38 -3.98
CA ILE A 384 16.25 -17.59 -3.17
C ILE A 384 17.68 -18.05 -2.95
N GLU A 385 18.11 -18.10 -1.69
CA GLU A 385 19.50 -18.33 -1.32
C GLU A 385 20.45 -17.34 -2.05
N GLU A 386 21.37 -17.83 -2.87
CA GLU A 386 22.32 -17.03 -3.64
C GLU A 386 21.87 -16.77 -5.09
N GLN A 387 20.69 -17.25 -5.49
CA GLN A 387 20.20 -17.16 -6.87
C GLN A 387 19.01 -16.22 -7.00
N THR A 388 18.98 -15.45 -8.10
CA THR A 388 17.83 -14.66 -8.51
C THR A 388 17.11 -15.40 -9.64
N ARG A 389 15.88 -15.85 -9.38
CA ARG A 389 15.13 -16.79 -10.23
C ARG A 389 13.75 -16.24 -10.55
N LYS A 390 13.20 -16.53 -11.73
CA LYS A 390 11.91 -16.01 -12.17
C LYS A 390 10.75 -16.65 -11.40
N VAL A 391 9.89 -15.81 -10.82
CA VAL A 391 8.65 -16.26 -10.17
C VAL A 391 7.42 -15.95 -11.01
N GLY A 392 7.43 -14.88 -11.79
CA GLY A 392 6.26 -14.51 -12.56
C GLY A 392 6.60 -13.69 -13.80
N GLY A 393 5.61 -13.60 -14.69
CA GLY A 393 5.71 -12.92 -15.96
C GLY A 393 4.40 -12.27 -16.35
N ILE A 394 4.53 -11.18 -17.10
CA ILE A 394 3.42 -10.36 -17.58
C ILE A 394 3.35 -10.43 -19.10
N LEU A 395 2.12 -10.48 -19.62
CA LEU A 395 1.83 -10.40 -21.04
C LEU A 395 0.63 -9.48 -21.28
N VAL A 396 0.87 -8.35 -21.93
CA VAL A 396 -0.20 -7.46 -22.40
C VAL A 396 -0.41 -7.71 -23.88
N GLU A 397 -1.66 -7.97 -24.26
CA GLU A 397 -2.07 -8.17 -25.65
C GLU A 397 -3.26 -7.29 -26.00
N SER A 398 -3.42 -7.00 -27.27
CA SER A 398 -4.55 -6.23 -27.76
C SER A 398 -5.15 -6.82 -29.02
N SER A 399 -6.46 -6.65 -29.18
CA SER A 399 -7.21 -7.02 -30.38
C SER A 399 -8.06 -5.84 -30.82
N SER A 400 -7.88 -5.40 -32.06
CA SER A 400 -8.61 -4.27 -32.61
C SER A 400 -9.74 -4.75 -33.51
N ARG A 401 -10.98 -4.33 -33.20
CA ARG A 401 -12.18 -4.57 -34.03
C ARG A 401 -12.81 -3.23 -34.37
N GLY A 402 -12.65 -2.79 -35.63
CA GLY A 402 -13.15 -1.48 -36.07
C GLY A 402 -12.43 -0.32 -35.36
N LYS A 403 -13.16 0.44 -34.54
CA LYS A 403 -12.61 1.61 -33.80
C LYS A 403 -12.26 1.30 -32.33
N ASN A 404 -12.54 0.09 -31.86
CA ASN A 404 -12.32 -0.30 -30.48
C ASN A 404 -11.12 -1.24 -30.42
N THR A 405 -10.24 -1.00 -29.45
CA THR A 405 -9.10 -1.86 -29.14
C THR A 405 -9.33 -2.44 -27.76
N ARG A 406 -9.55 -3.75 -27.70
CA ARG A 406 -9.63 -4.49 -26.44
C ARG A 406 -8.22 -4.83 -25.99
N ILE A 407 -7.95 -4.64 -24.71
CA ILE A 407 -6.64 -4.91 -24.11
C ILE A 407 -6.80 -5.89 -22.96
N VAL A 408 -6.01 -6.96 -23.03
CA VAL A 408 -6.00 -8.02 -22.04
C VAL A 408 -4.63 -8.10 -21.40
N LEU A 409 -4.61 -8.03 -20.07
CA LEU A 409 -3.44 -8.24 -19.24
C LEU A 409 -3.45 -9.66 -18.72
N GLY A 410 -2.45 -10.47 -19.07
CA GLY A 410 -2.18 -11.77 -18.49
C GLY A 410 -1.06 -11.70 -17.46
N ILE A 411 -1.27 -12.32 -16.30
CA ILE A 411 -0.25 -12.47 -15.26
C ILE A 411 -0.15 -13.95 -14.89
N GLY A 412 1.08 -14.47 -14.98
CA GLY A 412 1.45 -15.77 -14.47
C GLY A 412 2.40 -15.64 -13.28
N CYS A 413 2.16 -16.39 -12.21
CA CYS A 413 3.00 -16.40 -11.02
C CYS A 413 3.11 -17.82 -10.44
N ASN A 414 4.33 -18.29 -10.24
CA ASN A 414 4.61 -19.58 -9.62
C ASN A 414 4.35 -19.47 -8.12
N ILE A 415 3.28 -20.10 -7.64
CA ILE A 415 2.96 -20.08 -6.22
C ILE A 415 3.68 -21.21 -5.49
N SER A 416 3.65 -22.40 -6.07
CA SER A 416 4.33 -23.57 -5.52
C SER A 416 4.88 -24.43 -6.66
N SER A 417 6.05 -25.01 -6.44
CA SER A 417 6.70 -25.92 -7.39
C SER A 417 7.03 -27.24 -6.70
N SER A 418 6.66 -28.35 -7.35
CA SER A 418 7.10 -29.70 -7.00
C SER A 418 8.44 -30.07 -7.66
N ASN A 419 8.92 -29.28 -8.63
CA ASN A 419 10.19 -29.50 -9.33
C ASN A 419 10.88 -28.17 -9.71
N PRO A 420 11.80 -27.66 -8.86
CA PRO A 420 12.36 -26.31 -9.02
C PRO A 420 13.40 -26.17 -10.16
N HIS A 421 13.81 -27.27 -10.80
CA HIS A 421 14.82 -27.25 -11.87
C HIS A 421 14.27 -27.90 -13.14
N LYS A 422 14.12 -27.10 -14.20
CA LYS A 422 13.94 -27.58 -15.58
C LYS A 422 15.19 -27.26 -16.38
N GLU A 423 15.54 -28.13 -17.32
CA GLU A 423 16.72 -27.98 -18.18
C GLU A 423 16.81 -26.55 -18.75
N GLY A 424 17.81 -25.79 -18.29
CA GLY A 424 18.12 -24.45 -18.78
C GLY A 424 17.46 -23.27 -18.08
N PHE A 425 16.45 -23.46 -17.20
CA PHE A 425 15.74 -22.36 -16.53
C PHE A 425 15.69 -22.52 -15.01
N SER A 426 15.98 -21.44 -14.29
CA SER A 426 15.83 -21.40 -12.84
C SER A 426 14.56 -20.62 -12.48
N LEU A 427 13.51 -21.37 -12.15
CA LEU A 427 12.24 -20.82 -11.68
C LEU A 427 12.24 -20.79 -10.16
N ALA A 428 11.72 -19.71 -9.57
CA ALA A 428 11.33 -19.68 -8.18
C ALA A 428 9.83 -19.87 -8.06
N ALA A 429 9.40 -20.33 -6.88
CA ALA A 429 8.01 -20.31 -6.46
C ALA A 429 7.87 -19.53 -5.16
N LEU A 430 6.71 -18.90 -4.96
CA LEU A 430 6.45 -18.07 -3.79
C LEU A 430 6.55 -18.86 -2.47
N ASN A 431 6.20 -20.15 -2.48
CA ASN A 431 6.32 -21.03 -1.32
C ASN A 431 7.75 -21.28 -0.85
N GLU A 432 8.77 -20.93 -1.65
CA GLU A 432 10.17 -20.96 -1.22
C GLU A 432 10.54 -19.79 -0.28
N LEU A 433 9.72 -18.73 -0.25
CA LEU A 433 9.82 -17.64 0.73
C LEU A 433 8.77 -17.73 1.83
N LEU A 434 7.59 -18.26 1.52
CA LEU A 434 6.42 -18.25 2.39
C LEU A 434 5.73 -19.61 2.39
N ASP A 435 5.93 -20.39 3.46
CA ASP A 435 5.45 -21.78 3.57
C ASP A 435 3.93 -21.95 3.31
N ASP A 436 3.14 -20.91 3.55
CA ASP A 436 1.68 -20.92 3.46
C ASP A 436 1.13 -20.28 2.17
N ALA A 437 1.98 -20.05 1.16
CA ALA A 437 1.60 -19.51 -0.14
C ALA A 437 0.62 -20.44 -0.88
N SER A 438 -0.50 -19.88 -1.34
CA SER A 438 -1.51 -20.59 -2.13
C SER A 438 -2.16 -19.67 -3.16
N THR A 439 -2.69 -20.25 -4.24
CA THR A 439 -3.46 -19.50 -5.24
C THR A 439 -4.69 -18.84 -4.62
N GLU A 440 -5.34 -19.51 -3.67
CA GLU A 440 -6.49 -18.99 -2.92
C GLU A 440 -6.15 -17.69 -2.16
N LYS A 441 -4.98 -17.63 -1.50
CA LYS A 441 -4.51 -16.41 -0.84
C LYS A 441 -4.03 -15.35 -1.82
N PHE A 442 -3.33 -15.76 -2.87
CA PHE A 442 -2.73 -14.84 -3.84
C PHE A 442 -3.77 -14.14 -4.72
N THR A 443 -4.83 -14.84 -5.12
CA THR A 443 -5.87 -14.36 -6.04
C THR A 443 -6.49 -13.01 -5.63
N PRO A 444 -7.05 -12.84 -4.40
CA PRO A 444 -7.61 -11.55 -4.01
C PRO A 444 -6.56 -10.44 -3.93
N ILE A 445 -5.30 -10.77 -3.62
CA ILE A 445 -4.20 -9.81 -3.49
C ILE A 445 -3.80 -9.27 -4.87
N ILE A 446 -3.54 -10.15 -5.84
CA ILE A 446 -3.18 -9.72 -7.19
C ILE A 446 -4.34 -9.04 -7.90
N HIS A 447 -5.58 -9.49 -7.68
CA HIS A 447 -6.76 -8.82 -8.23
C HIS A 447 -6.88 -7.37 -7.72
N ALA A 448 -6.64 -7.16 -6.42
CA ALA A 448 -6.58 -5.82 -5.83
C ALA A 448 -5.41 -4.97 -6.34
N ALA A 449 -4.23 -5.56 -6.52
CA ALA A 449 -3.07 -4.86 -7.07
C ALA A 449 -3.33 -4.44 -8.53
N VAL A 450 -3.91 -5.31 -9.36
CA VAL A 450 -4.29 -4.98 -10.73
C VAL A 450 -5.32 -3.83 -10.75
N ALA A 451 -6.38 -3.90 -9.94
CA ALA A 451 -7.34 -2.80 -9.85
C ALA A 451 -6.69 -1.48 -9.40
N SER A 452 -5.73 -1.52 -8.49
CA SER A 452 -5.00 -0.33 -8.01
C SER A 452 -4.33 0.46 -9.16
N TRP A 453 -3.85 -0.25 -10.19
CA TRP A 453 -3.12 0.31 -11.33
C TRP A 453 -3.95 0.53 -12.60
N PHE A 454 -5.05 -0.22 -12.77
CA PHE A 454 -5.82 -0.25 -14.01
C PHE A 454 -7.28 0.16 -13.85
N GLU A 455 -7.89 0.05 -12.66
CA GLU A 455 -9.28 0.43 -12.47
C GLU A 455 -9.42 1.96 -12.43
N GLU A 456 -10.33 2.47 -13.27
CA GLU A 456 -10.77 3.86 -13.21
C GLU A 456 -11.91 3.99 -12.20
N LYS A 457 -11.61 4.59 -11.05
CA LYS A 457 -12.55 4.77 -9.95
C LYS A 457 -12.84 6.25 -9.73
N ASN A 458 -14.12 6.62 -9.70
CA ASN A 458 -14.52 8.00 -9.42
C ASN A 458 -13.98 8.45 -8.06
N GLY A 459 -13.44 9.67 -7.98
CA GLY A 459 -12.78 10.21 -6.79
C GLY A 459 -11.32 9.78 -6.60
N MET A 460 -10.79 8.82 -7.37
CA MET A 460 -9.41 8.32 -7.21
C MET A 460 -8.38 8.96 -8.15
N GLY A 461 -8.84 9.71 -9.15
CA GLY A 461 -7.99 10.29 -10.18
C GLY A 461 -7.32 9.24 -11.09
N PRO A 462 -6.87 9.62 -12.30
CA PRO A 462 -6.20 8.70 -13.19
C PRO A 462 -4.78 8.39 -12.69
N VAL A 463 -4.29 7.18 -12.99
CA VAL A 463 -2.87 6.85 -12.79
C VAL A 463 -2.02 7.61 -13.82
N LYS A 464 -1.11 8.46 -13.34
CA LYS A 464 -0.22 9.24 -14.20
C LYS A 464 1.03 8.43 -14.56
N ASN A 465 1.39 8.44 -15.85
CA ASN A 465 2.60 7.76 -16.33
C ASN A 465 3.87 8.28 -15.65
N SER A 466 3.94 9.56 -15.29
CA SER A 466 5.07 10.12 -14.54
C SER A 466 5.24 9.45 -13.17
N GLU A 467 4.14 9.19 -12.45
CA GLU A 467 4.17 8.53 -11.14
C GLU A 467 4.55 7.05 -11.28
N VAL A 468 4.03 6.37 -12.31
CA VAL A 468 4.42 4.99 -12.67
C VAL A 468 5.92 4.92 -12.94
N ASN A 469 6.45 5.81 -13.79
CA ASN A 469 7.86 5.80 -14.16
C ASN A 469 8.76 6.04 -12.95
N THR A 470 8.45 7.03 -12.10
CA THR A 470 9.22 7.30 -10.88
C THR A 470 9.22 6.10 -9.94
N LEU A 471 8.06 5.48 -9.69
CA LEU A 471 7.98 4.32 -8.79
C LEU A 471 8.64 3.08 -9.38
N PHE A 472 8.46 2.83 -10.67
CA PHE A 472 9.09 1.70 -11.36
C PHE A 472 10.60 1.86 -11.35
N GLU A 473 11.13 3.03 -11.72
CA GLU A 473 12.56 3.29 -11.73
C GLU A 473 13.19 3.13 -10.34
N ALA A 474 12.55 3.64 -9.29
CA ALA A 474 13.01 3.46 -7.92
C ALA A 474 13.05 1.97 -7.52
N THR A 475 11.96 1.23 -7.78
CA THR A 475 11.87 -0.21 -7.47
C THR A 475 12.84 -1.04 -8.31
N PHE A 476 12.98 -0.71 -9.60
CA PHE A 476 13.88 -1.37 -10.53
C PHE A 476 15.34 -1.11 -10.16
N SER A 477 15.70 0.12 -9.80
CA SER A 477 17.04 0.48 -9.31
C SER A 477 17.42 -0.34 -8.08
N ASN A 478 16.47 -0.53 -7.14
CA ASN A 478 16.66 -1.41 -5.99
C ASN A 478 16.78 -2.90 -6.35
N SER A 479 16.31 -3.28 -7.54
CA SER A 479 16.42 -4.65 -8.07
C SER A 479 17.77 -4.92 -8.74
N ILE A 480 18.46 -3.90 -9.25
CA ILE A 480 19.75 -4.05 -9.98
C ILE A 480 20.80 -4.86 -9.18
N PRO A 481 21.01 -4.66 -7.86
CA PRO A 481 21.96 -5.48 -7.10
C PRO A 481 21.65 -6.98 -7.11
N LEU A 482 20.37 -7.35 -7.20
CA LEU A 482 19.88 -8.73 -7.28
C LEU A 482 20.02 -9.31 -8.69
N LEU A 483 19.80 -8.49 -9.72
CA LEU A 483 19.92 -8.89 -11.13
C LEU A 483 21.38 -8.97 -11.60
N GLY A 484 22.26 -8.12 -11.05
CA GLY A 484 23.61 -7.90 -11.56
C GLY A 484 23.66 -6.85 -12.66
N ALA A 485 24.80 -6.76 -13.35
CA ALA A 485 24.98 -5.82 -14.45
C ALA A 485 24.19 -6.28 -15.69
N PRO A 486 23.49 -5.37 -16.39
CA PRO A 486 22.87 -5.69 -17.67
C PRO A 486 23.93 -5.93 -18.74
N ILE A 487 23.70 -6.93 -19.60
CA ILE A 487 24.51 -7.26 -20.76
C ILE A 487 23.67 -7.03 -22.01
N TYR A 488 24.08 -6.07 -22.83
CA TYR A 488 23.44 -5.75 -24.10
C TYR A 488 24.44 -5.91 -25.25
N ARG A 489 24.09 -6.70 -26.27
CA ARG A 489 24.97 -7.02 -27.42
C ARG A 489 26.38 -7.49 -27.00
N ASN A 490 26.43 -8.36 -25.98
CA ASN A 490 27.65 -8.91 -25.37
C ASN A 490 28.59 -7.88 -24.70
N ILE A 491 28.06 -6.70 -24.35
CA ILE A 491 28.78 -5.67 -23.60
C ILE A 491 28.09 -5.52 -22.24
N GLU A 492 28.89 -5.54 -21.17
CA GLU A 492 28.42 -5.20 -19.83
C GLU A 492 28.14 -3.70 -19.75
N MET A 493 26.96 -3.36 -19.25
CA MET A 493 26.40 -2.01 -19.20
C MET A 493 26.03 -1.66 -17.75
N ALA A 494 25.73 -0.39 -17.51
CA ALA A 494 25.03 0.06 -16.32
C ALA A 494 23.67 0.65 -16.70
N PHE A 495 22.67 0.47 -15.83
CA PHE A 495 21.41 1.20 -15.94
C PHE A 495 21.63 2.68 -15.63
N GLN A 496 21.05 3.57 -16.43
CA GLN A 496 21.15 5.02 -16.26
C GLN A 496 19.82 5.65 -15.86
N GLU A 497 18.76 5.42 -16.65
CA GLU A 497 17.44 6.00 -16.39
C GLU A 497 16.32 5.22 -17.08
N LEU A 498 15.09 5.41 -16.59
CA LEU A 498 13.85 5.03 -17.27
C LEU A 498 13.29 6.24 -18.02
N LYS A 499 13.03 6.11 -19.32
CA LYS A 499 12.44 7.16 -20.14
C LYS A 499 10.93 7.28 -19.93
N PRO A 500 10.34 8.45 -20.26
CA PRO A 500 8.89 8.65 -20.17
C PRO A 500 8.03 7.65 -20.98
N ASP A 501 8.57 7.10 -22.06
CA ASP A 501 7.95 6.09 -22.94
C ASP A 501 8.16 4.65 -22.43
N GLY A 502 8.72 4.47 -21.23
CA GLY A 502 8.98 3.18 -20.59
C GLY A 502 10.19 2.40 -21.12
N ASN A 503 10.95 2.97 -22.07
CA ASN A 503 12.24 2.43 -22.49
C ASN A 503 13.32 2.68 -21.43
N ILE A 504 14.33 1.83 -21.34
CA ILE A 504 15.45 2.05 -20.43
C ILE A 504 16.69 2.58 -21.17
N VAL A 505 17.52 3.35 -20.47
CA VAL A 505 18.83 3.78 -20.96
C VAL A 505 19.92 2.98 -20.28
N LEU A 506 20.76 2.35 -21.10
CA LEU A 506 21.97 1.66 -20.66
C LEU A 506 23.21 2.45 -21.09
N VAL A 507 24.24 2.46 -20.24
CA VAL A 507 25.52 3.11 -20.51
C VAL A 507 26.66 2.10 -20.45
N ASP A 508 27.57 2.14 -21.43
CA ASP A 508 28.76 1.28 -21.43
C ASP A 508 29.93 1.90 -20.66
N GLY A 509 31.01 1.13 -20.48
CA GLY A 509 32.23 1.62 -19.82
C GLY A 509 32.94 2.79 -20.52
N LYS A 510 32.55 3.13 -21.76
CA LYS A 510 33.04 4.30 -22.52
C LYS A 510 32.07 5.49 -22.46
N LYS A 511 31.05 5.44 -21.59
CA LYS A 511 30.00 6.46 -21.43
C LYS A 511 29.12 6.66 -22.67
N ARG A 512 29.02 5.67 -23.56
CA ARG A 512 28.07 5.69 -24.67
C ARG A 512 26.71 5.21 -24.15
N THR A 513 25.65 5.94 -24.48
CA THR A 513 24.29 5.65 -24.04
C THR A 513 23.50 4.94 -25.14
N PHE A 514 22.64 4.02 -24.73
CA PHE A 514 21.81 3.19 -25.60
C PHE A 514 20.38 3.20 -25.06
N SER A 515 19.44 3.63 -25.88
CA SER A 515 18.01 3.53 -25.57
C SER A 515 17.53 2.15 -25.97
N ILE A 516 16.99 1.39 -25.02
CA ILE A 516 16.57 0.00 -25.23
C ILE A 516 15.05 -0.08 -25.18
N ASP A 517 14.46 -0.58 -26.25
CA ASP A 517 13.04 -0.90 -26.33
C ASP A 517 12.75 -2.34 -25.92
N ASP A 518 11.49 -2.63 -25.59
CA ASP A 518 11.08 -3.91 -25.05
C ASP A 518 11.25 -5.08 -26.06
N GLY A 519 11.52 -4.79 -27.33
CA GLY A 519 11.82 -5.72 -28.41
C GLY A 519 13.28 -6.21 -28.45
N GLU A 520 14.17 -5.60 -27.66
CA GLU A 520 15.57 -6.01 -27.53
C GLU A 520 15.76 -7.05 -26.41
N ASP A 521 16.87 -7.79 -26.45
CA ASP A 521 17.22 -8.80 -25.43
C ASP A 521 18.34 -8.30 -24.52
N ILE A 522 18.09 -8.35 -23.21
CA ILE A 522 19.03 -7.98 -22.16
C ILE A 522 19.23 -9.17 -21.23
N ARG A 523 20.48 -9.59 -21.05
CA ARG A 523 20.86 -10.59 -20.04
C ARG A 523 21.37 -9.88 -18.79
N TRP A 524 21.34 -10.56 -17.65
CA TRP A 524 21.73 -9.99 -16.37
C TRP A 524 22.72 -10.91 -15.67
N THR A 525 23.83 -10.40 -15.15
CA THR A 525 24.97 -11.24 -14.71
C THR A 525 24.67 -12.18 -13.55
N LYS A 526 23.62 -11.94 -12.76
CA LYS A 526 23.20 -12.79 -11.63
C LYS A 526 21.87 -13.52 -11.86
N CYS A 527 21.24 -13.34 -13.01
CA CYS A 527 20.11 -14.18 -13.41
C CYS A 527 20.67 -15.44 -14.06
N SER A 528 20.26 -16.61 -13.57
CA SER A 528 20.57 -17.88 -14.23
C SER A 528 19.93 -17.87 -15.62
N LEU A 529 20.64 -18.45 -16.60
CA LEU A 529 20.39 -18.30 -18.04
C LEU A 529 18.89 -18.34 -18.40
N ASP A 530 18.45 -17.31 -19.12
CA ASP A 530 17.14 -17.21 -19.80
C ASP A 530 17.08 -18.05 -21.07
#